data_AF-A0A4R5BSW6-F1
#
_entry.id   AF-A0A4R5BSW6-F1
#
_cell.length_a   1.000
_cell.length_b   1.000
_cell.length_c   1.000
_cell.angle_alpha   90.00
_cell.angle_beta   90.00
_cell.angle_gamma   90.00
#
_symmetry.space_group_name_H-M   'P 1'
#
loop_
_entity.id
_entity.type
_entity.pdbx_description
1 polymer ?
#
loop_
_entity_poly.entity_id
_entity_poly.type
_entity_poly.pdbx_seq_one_letter_code
_entity_poly.pdbx_strand_id
1 'polypeptide(L)' 'MGDDTVRSLGIELDLDEGDLISDAVLIAKVHKPDGTVVIASKPTVGTDWVTRRGLIAAAADVESGGYRERED' A
#
# COMPACT_ATOMS: atom_id res chain seq x y z
N MET A 1 -14.66 12.95 7.64
CA MET A 1 -13.81 13.68 6.69
C MET A 1 -12.67 12.74 6.34
N GLY A 2 -12.72 12.13 5.14
CA GLY A 2 -11.70 11.19 4.70
C GLY A 2 -10.38 11.93 4.45
N ASP A 3 -9.27 11.31 4.83
CA ASP A 3 -7.93 11.87 4.82
C ASP A 3 -7.41 12.02 3.38
N ASP A 4 -7.46 13.24 2.83
CA ASP A 4 -6.98 13.62 1.49
C ASP A 4 -5.44 13.49 1.33
N THR A 5 -4.73 13.11 2.40
CA THR A 5 -3.26 13.08 2.46
C THR A 5 -2.64 12.03 1.53
N VAL A 6 -3.32 10.94 1.20
CA VAL A 6 -2.76 9.93 0.27
C VAL A 6 -2.83 10.40 -1.19
N ARG A 7 -3.90 11.12 -1.57
CA ARG A 7 -4.06 11.63 -2.93
C ARG A 7 -3.00 12.68 -3.28
N SER A 8 -2.57 13.50 -2.32
CA SER A 8 -1.53 14.51 -2.55
C SER A 8 -0.13 13.91 -2.76
N LEU A 9 0.06 12.62 -2.45
CA LEU A 9 1.33 11.91 -2.69
C LEU A 9 1.42 11.36 -4.13
N GLY A 10 0.35 11.42 -4.93
CA GLY A 10 0.34 10.91 -6.30
C GLY A 10 0.50 9.40 -6.40
N ILE A 11 0.07 8.65 -5.38
CA ILE A 11 0.10 7.18 -5.40
C ILE A 11 -1.17 6.68 -6.08
N GLU A 12 -0.99 5.95 -7.17
CA GLU A 12 -2.07 5.35 -7.97
C GLU A 12 -1.83 3.85 -8.14
N LEU A 13 -2.92 3.09 -8.26
CA LEU A 13 -2.90 1.66 -8.59
C LEU A 13 -3.54 1.50 -9.96
N ASP A 14 -2.80 0.95 -10.91
CA ASP A 14 -3.33 0.61 -12.23
C ASP A 14 -4.17 -0.67 -12.11
N LEU A 15 -5.47 -0.53 -12.33
CA LEU A 15 -6.46 -1.61 -12.26
C LEU A 15 -7.16 -1.73 -13.60
N ASP A 16 -7.45 -2.97 -14.01
CA ASP A 16 -8.21 -3.24 -15.23
C ASP A 16 -9.72 -3.16 -14.97
N GLU A 17 -10.52 -3.10 -16.04
CA GLU A 17 -11.98 -3.08 -15.92
C GLU A 17 -12.49 -4.36 -15.25
N GLY A 18 -13.21 -4.21 -14.15
CA GLY A 18 -13.78 -5.31 -13.38
C GLY A 18 -12.90 -5.81 -12.23
N ASP A 19 -11.68 -5.28 -12.08
CA ASP A 19 -10.82 -5.60 -10.94
C ASP A 19 -11.44 -5.11 -9.63
N LEU A 20 -11.28 -5.93 -8.58
CA LEU A 20 -11.74 -5.63 -7.23
C LEU A 20 -10.60 -5.75 -6.22
N ILE A 21 -10.30 -4.65 -5.54
CA ILE A 21 -9.38 -4.66 -4.40
C ILE A 21 -10.14 -5.11 -3.15
N SER A 22 -9.78 -6.27 -2.59
CA SER A 22 -10.33 -6.75 -1.32
C SER A 22 -9.63 -6.14 -0.10
N ASP A 23 -8.29 -6.04 -0.16
CA ASP A 23 -7.45 -5.64 0.95
C ASP A 23 -6.27 -4.80 0.45
N ALA A 24 -5.88 -3.81 1.26
CA ALA A 24 -4.72 -2.98 1.00
C ALA A 24 -3.98 -2.70 2.31
N VAL A 25 -2.68 -2.48 2.21
CA VAL A 25 -1.85 -2.01 3.33
C VAL A 25 -1.10 -0.77 2.89
N LEU A 26 -1.41 0.36 3.50
CA LEU A 26 -0.62 1.57 3.32
C LEU A 26 0.57 1.54 4.29
N ILE A 27 1.77 1.75 3.78
CA ILE A 27 2.98 1.99 4.56
C ILE A 27 3.51 3.36 4.17
N ALA A 28 3.71 4.24 5.15
CA ALA A 28 4.17 5.60 4.91
C ALA A 28 5.29 5.99 5.87
N LYS A 29 6.33 6.63 5.33
CA LYS A 29 7.30 7.38 6.12
C LYS A 29 6.71 8.75 6.45
N VAL A 30 6.58 9.05 7.74
CA VAL A 30 5.92 10.26 8.22
C VAL A 30 6.93 11.12 8.96
N HIS A 31 7.09 12.36 8.49
CA HIS A 31 7.84 13.40 9.19
C HIS A 31 6.90 14.14 10.15
N LYS A 32 7.24 14.19 11.43
CA LYS A 32 6.49 14.87 12.47
C LYS A 32 7.00 16.32 12.62
N PRO A 33 6.18 17.25 13.15
CA PRO A 33 6.58 18.66 13.29
C PRO A 33 7.81 18.90 14.17
N ASP A 34 8.08 18.00 15.11
CA ASP A 34 9.25 18.02 16.00
C ASP A 34 10.54 17.52 15.31
N GLY A 35 10.47 17.17 14.03
CA GLY A 35 11.57 16.58 13.26
C GLY A 35 11.67 15.06 13.38
N THR A 36 10.85 14.41 14.21
CA THR A 36 10.84 12.96 14.36
C THR A 36 10.37 12.29 13.06
N VAL A 37 11.03 11.20 12.67
CA VAL A 37 10.63 10.38 11.53
C VAL A 37 10.12 9.04 12.03
N VAL A 38 8.92 8.65 11.61
CA VAL A 38 8.33 7.34 11.94
C VAL A 38 7.87 6.62 10.67
N ILE A 39 7.83 5.30 10.74
CA ILE A 39 7.12 4.49 9.75
C ILE A 39 5.74 4.17 10.32
N ALA A 40 4.70 4.62 9.64
CA ALA A 40 3.32 4.28 9.95
C ALA A 40 2.82 3.23 8.95
N SER A 41 2.01 2.29 9.41
CA SER A 41 1.32 1.37 8.50
C SER A 41 -0.12 1.16 8.96
N LYS A 42 -1.03 1.11 7.98
CA LYS A 42 -2.46 0.96 8.22
C LYS A 42 -3.08 0.04 7.15
N PRO A 43 -3.65 -1.10 7.54
CA PRO A 43 -4.39 -1.95 6.62
C PRO A 43 -5.83 -1.44 6.42
N THR A 44 -6.52 -1.96 5.41
CA THR A 44 -7.98 -1.87 5.27
C THR A 44 -8.68 -2.37 6.53
N VAL A 45 -9.85 -1.80 6.83
CA VAL A 45 -10.66 -2.22 7.98
C VAL A 45 -11.11 -3.67 7.79
N GLY A 46 -10.84 -4.52 8.78
CA GLY A 46 -11.23 -5.93 8.74
C GLY A 46 -10.14 -6.87 8.22
N THR A 47 -9.05 -6.35 7.64
CA THR A 47 -7.90 -7.17 7.24
C THR A 47 -7.26 -7.81 8.47
N ASP A 48 -7.20 -9.15 8.48
CA ASP A 48 -6.57 -9.90 9.55
C ASP A 48 -5.03 -9.81 9.49
N TRP A 49 -4.37 -10.21 10.58
CA TRP A 49 -2.93 -10.06 10.70
C TRP A 49 -2.14 -10.98 9.75
N VAL A 50 -2.69 -12.14 9.37
CA VAL A 50 -2.06 -13.08 8.43
C VAL A 50 -2.10 -12.47 7.03
N THR A 51 -3.26 -12.01 6.59
CA THR A 51 -3.45 -11.34 5.29
C THR A 51 -2.55 -10.10 5.20
N ARG A 52 -2.52 -9.26 6.23
CA ARG A 52 -1.62 -8.09 6.28
C ARG A 52 -0.15 -8.48 6.11
N ARG A 53 0.31 -9.53 6.80
CA ARG A 53 1.70 -9.98 6.72
C ARG A 53 2.02 -10.56 5.34
N GLY A 54 1.09 -11.32 4.76
CA GLY A 54 1.19 -11.86 3.41
C GLY A 54 1.34 -10.77 2.36
N LEU A 55 0.49 -9.74 2.40
CA LEU A 55 0.56 -8.61 1.46
C LEU A 55 1.91 -7.87 1.52
N ILE A 56 2.44 -7.65 2.73
CA ILE A 56 3.74 -6.97 2.88
C ILE A 56 4.88 -7.82 2.31
N ALA A 57 4.86 -9.14 2.52
CA ALA A 57 5.86 -10.03 1.97
C ALA A 57 5.77 -10.10 0.44
N ALA A 58 4.56 -10.27 -0.10
CA ALA A 58 4.32 -10.30 -1.54
C ALA A 58 4.76 -9.00 -2.22
N ALA A 59 4.53 -7.83 -1.59
CA ALA A 59 5.01 -6.56 -2.11
C ALA A 59 6.55 -6.51 -2.20
N ALA A 60 7.26 -7.00 -1.18
CA ALA A 60 8.72 -7.08 -1.23
C ALA A 60 9.23 -8.02 -2.33
N ASP A 61 8.52 -9.12 -2.58
CA ASP A 61 8.86 -10.06 -3.66
C ASP A 61 8.63 -9.42 -5.04
N VAL A 62 7.54 -8.68 -5.25
CA VAL A 62 7.27 -7.94 -6.51
C VAL A 62 8.35 -6.89 -6.78
N GLU A 63 8.71 -6.10 -5.76
CA GLU A 63 9.74 -5.07 -5.88
C GLU A 63 11.13 -5.67 -6.14
N SER A 64 11.45 -6.82 -5.55
CA SER A 64 12.75 -7.47 -5.73
C SER A 64 12.86 -8.28 -7.03
N GLY A 65 11.74 -8.75 -7.57
CA GLY A 65 11.67 -9.56 -8.78
C GLY A 65 11.63 -8.76 -10.09
N GLY A 66 11.32 -7.46 -10.02
CA GLY A 66 11.01 -6.64 -11.19
C GLY A 66 9.64 -7.00 -11.76
N TYR A 67 8.81 -5.99 -11.97
CA TYR A 67 7.51 -6.07 -12.63
C TYR A 67 7.65 -6.89 -13.92
N ARG A 68 7.28 -8.17 -13.91
CA ARG A 68 7.05 -8.92 -15.16
C ARG A 68 5.80 -8.29 -15.75
N GLU A 69 5.97 -7.51 -16.82
CA GLU A 69 4.85 -7.04 -17.64
C GLU A 69 3.87 -8.21 -17.83
N ARG A 70 2.59 -7.98 -17.51
CA ARG A 70 1.51 -8.88 -17.93
C ARG A 70 1.62 -8.95 -19.46
N GLU A 71 1.96 -10.12 -19.99
CA GLU A 71 1.77 -10.39 -21.41
C GLU A 71 0.25 -10.54 -21.65
N ASP A 72 -0.26 -9.75 -22.60
CA ASP A 72 -1.64 -9.72 -23.09
C ASP A 72 -2.20 -11.09 -23.50
#